data_AF-A0A5J4VZM3-F1
#
_entry.id   AF-A0A5J4VZM3-F1
#
_cell.length_a   1.000
_cell.length_b   1.000
_cell.length_c   1.000
_cell.angle_alpha   90.00
_cell.angle_beta   90.00
_cell.angle_gamma   90.00
#
_symmetry.space_group_name_H-M   'P 1'
#
loop_
_entity.id
_entity.type
_entity.pdbx_description
1 polymer ?
#
loop_
_entity_poly.entity_id
_entity_poly.type
_entity_poly.pdbx_seq_one_letter_code
_entity_poly.pdbx_strand_id
1 'polypeptide(L)'
;MQYTIPPLVQHVSYEKRLKIIDTEEIDEDGVSIIKTLKLPILQNARLLSSLMIFDDIGSNTDIQRYTSSLARTITHLVSDSRHSKNTLFFIAQRPSYLFKTARILCHVIVIGTGISDNDIKQIYDENHINTLNEEELIVLYNTLRQYELIIINKYENRFEILRKDL
;
A
#
# COMPACT_ATOMS: atom_id res chain seq x y z
N MET A 1 -27.75 -3.13 6.23
CA MET A 1 -27.33 -4.51 6.55
C MET A 1 -25.81 -4.52 6.70
N GLN A 2 -25.31 -4.92 7.87
CA GLN A 2 -23.90 -4.92 8.21
C GLN A 2 -23.32 -6.29 7.83
N TYR A 3 -22.63 -6.37 6.69
CA TYR A 3 -21.96 -7.60 6.28
C TYR A 3 -20.89 -7.97 7.31
N THR A 4 -21.07 -9.11 7.98
CA THR A 4 -20.10 -9.69 8.89
C THR A 4 -19.27 -10.70 8.10
N ILE A 5 -18.05 -10.33 7.75
CA ILE A 5 -17.10 -11.23 7.10
C ILE A 5 -16.45 -12.07 8.21
N PRO A 6 -16.62 -13.40 8.22
CA PRO A 6 -15.99 -14.23 9.23
C PRO A 6 -14.45 -14.19 9.08
N PRO A 7 -13.70 -14.20 10.18
CA PRO A 7 -12.24 -14.17 10.12
C PRO A 7 -11.73 -15.45 9.43
N LEU A 8 -11.12 -15.27 8.25
CA LEU A 8 -10.49 -16.34 7.46
C LEU A 8 -9.22 -16.90 8.13
N VAL A 9 -8.63 -16.15 9.08
CA VAL A 9 -7.43 -16.55 9.84
C VAL A 9 -7.82 -16.73 11.30
N GLN A 10 -7.63 -17.94 11.81
CA GLN A 10 -7.91 -18.29 13.20
C GLN A 10 -6.78 -17.81 14.13
N HIS A 11 -7.10 -17.52 15.40
CA HIS A 11 -6.17 -17.00 16.43
C HIS A 11 -5.68 -15.56 16.22
N VAL A 12 -6.38 -14.76 15.41
CA VAL A 12 -6.13 -13.32 15.28
C VAL A 12 -7.24 -12.56 16.00
N SER A 13 -6.89 -11.73 16.98
CA SER A 13 -7.83 -10.75 17.56
C SER A 13 -7.98 -9.58 16.59
N TYR A 14 -9.09 -9.52 15.86
CA TYR A 14 -9.39 -8.39 14.99
C TYR A 14 -9.83 -7.20 15.84
N GLU A 15 -8.98 -6.19 15.95
CA GLU A 15 -9.35 -4.92 16.56
C GLU A 15 -9.51 -3.88 15.45
N LYS A 16 -10.75 -3.49 15.17
CA LYS A 16 -11.06 -2.42 14.21
C LYS A 16 -10.69 -1.07 14.82
N ARG A 17 -9.39 -0.75 14.87
CA ARG A 17 -8.87 0.51 15.46
C ARG A 17 -8.87 1.70 14.50
N LEU A 18 -9.29 1.52 13.25
CA LEU A 18 -9.36 2.60 12.27
C LEU A 18 -10.81 2.98 12.02
N LYS A 19 -11.27 3.96 12.79
CA LYS A 19 -12.44 4.78 12.45
C LYS A 19 -11.88 6.13 11.99
N ILE A 20 -12.04 6.44 10.70
CA ILE A 20 -11.92 7.83 10.25
C ILE A 20 -13.13 8.52 10.87
N ILE A 21 -12.89 9.40 11.84
CA ILE A 21 -13.94 10.22 12.43
C ILE A 21 -13.87 11.54 11.68
N ASP A 22 -14.85 11.75 10.80
CA ASP A 22 -15.11 13.06 10.22
C ASP A 22 -15.81 13.89 11.30
N THR A 23 -15.15 14.97 11.72
CA THR A 23 -15.77 16.00 12.55
C THR A 23 -16.09 17.20 11.68
N GLU A 24 -17.33 17.66 11.76
CA GLU A 24 -17.76 18.93 11.19
C GLU A 24 -17.29 20.06 12.12
N GLU A 25 -16.37 20.89 11.65
CA GLU A 25 -16.07 22.19 12.26
C GLU A 25 -16.69 23.27 11.38
N ILE A 26 -17.27 24.32 11.97
CA ILE A 26 -17.75 25.49 11.23
C ILE A 26 -16.66 26.55 11.29
N ASP A 27 -16.22 27.07 10.14
CA ASP A 27 -15.23 28.16 10.10
C ASP A 27 -15.82 29.52 10.51
N GLU A 28 -14.97 30.55 10.55
CA GLU A 28 -15.36 31.90 10.98
C GLU A 28 -16.44 32.54 10.08
N ASP A 29 -16.61 32.03 8.85
CA ASP A 29 -17.60 32.47 7.87
C ASP A 29 -18.87 31.60 7.86
N GLY A 30 -18.99 30.63 8.77
CA GLY A 30 -20.18 29.80 8.91
C GLY A 30 -20.22 28.57 7.99
N VAL A 31 -19.11 28.21 7.35
CA VAL A 31 -19.05 27.06 6.43
C VAL A 31 -18.59 25.79 7.15
N SER A 32 -19.33 24.69 6.98
CA SER A 32 -18.97 23.38 7.54
C SER A 32 -17.76 22.80 6.80
N ILE A 33 -16.62 22.70 7.47
CA ILE A 33 -15.40 22.04 7.00
C ILE A 33 -15.31 20.66 7.64
N ILE A 34 -15.18 19.63 6.79
CA ILE A 34 -14.88 18.27 7.24
C ILE A 34 -13.39 18.19 7.55
N LYS A 35 -13.05 17.96 8.83
CA LYS A 35 -11.67 17.81 9.28
C LYS A 35 -11.41 16.36 9.66
N THR A 36 -10.62 15.67 8.85
CA THR A 36 -10.20 14.30 9.13
C THR A 36 -9.27 14.28 10.35
N LEU A 37 -9.73 13.73 11.48
CA LEU A 37 -8.90 13.53 12.66
C LEU A 37 -7.71 12.60 12.32
N LYS A 38 -6.49 13.06 12.65
CA LYS A 38 -5.25 12.29 12.51
C LYS A 38 -5.43 10.88 13.06
N LEU A 39 -4.91 9.88 12.34
CA LEU A 39 -4.84 8.51 12.82
C LEU A 39 -4.23 8.51 14.23
N PRO A 40 -4.97 8.05 15.26
CA PRO A 40 -4.44 8.05 16.62
C PRO A 40 -3.25 7.12 16.67
N ILE A 41 -2.05 7.69 16.83
CA ILE A 41 -0.86 6.93 17.21
C ILE A 41 -1.13 6.49 18.65
N LEU A 42 -1.48 5.22 18.81
CA LEU A 42 -1.87 4.64 20.09
C LEU A 42 -0.67 4.65 21.05
N GLN A 43 -0.66 5.59 21.99
CA GLN A 43 0.41 5.76 22.99
C GLN A 43 0.63 4.52 23.89
N ASN A 44 -0.35 3.61 23.96
CA ASN A 44 -0.32 2.41 24.82
C ASN A 44 -0.50 1.09 24.02
N ALA A 45 -0.09 1.05 22.76
CA ALA A 45 -0.07 -0.21 22.03
C ALA A 45 1.10 -1.08 22.54
N ARG A 46 0.79 -2.18 23.25
CA ARG A 46 1.72 -3.31 23.33
C ARG A 46 2.00 -3.74 21.89
N LEU A 47 3.27 -3.73 21.47
CA LEU A 47 3.75 -4.10 20.14
C LEU A 47 3.38 -5.57 19.80
N LEU A 48 2.13 -5.77 19.41
CA LEU A 48 1.70 -6.89 18.60
C LEU A 48 2.03 -6.49 17.17
N SER A 49 2.86 -7.30 16.51
CA SER A 49 3.16 -7.15 15.09
C SER A 49 1.84 -6.97 14.34
N SER A 50 1.57 -5.77 13.82
CA SER A 50 0.28 -5.46 13.21
C SER A 50 0.42 -5.49 11.70
N LEU A 51 -0.48 -6.21 11.02
CA LEU A 51 -0.60 -6.17 9.56
C LEU A 51 -1.68 -5.15 9.19
N MET A 52 -1.31 -4.11 8.45
CA MET A 52 -2.22 -3.12 7.89
C MET A 52 -2.33 -3.30 6.39
N ILE A 53 -3.54 -3.43 5.88
CA ILE A 53 -3.81 -3.60 4.44
C ILE A 53 -4.58 -2.36 3.96
N PHE A 54 -4.06 -1.71 2.93
CA PHE A 54 -4.67 -0.57 2.27
C PHE A 54 -5.09 -1.00 0.87
N ASP A 55 -6.37 -1.25 0.71
CA ASP A 55 -6.97 -1.58 -0.58
C ASP A 55 -7.49 -0.32 -1.29
N ASP A 56 -7.42 -0.32 -2.62
CA ASP A 56 -7.82 0.76 -3.51
C ASP A 56 -7.38 2.18 -3.06
N ILE A 57 -6.13 2.31 -2.64
CA ILE A 57 -5.61 3.59 -2.13
C ILE A 57 -5.59 4.71 -3.19
N GLY A 58 -5.66 4.34 -4.46
CA GLY A 58 -5.61 5.24 -5.61
C GLY A 58 -6.86 6.08 -5.84
N SER A 59 -8.03 5.60 -5.40
CA SER A 59 -9.31 6.29 -5.58
C SER A 59 -9.45 7.54 -4.71
N ASN A 60 -8.53 7.76 -3.75
CA ASN A 60 -8.54 8.92 -2.89
C ASN A 60 -7.54 9.99 -3.38
N THR A 61 -8.06 11.03 -4.03
CA THR A 61 -7.28 12.17 -4.57
C THR A 61 -6.50 12.91 -3.49
N ASP A 62 -6.92 12.84 -2.22
CA ASP A 62 -6.19 13.44 -1.11
C ASP A 62 -4.90 12.68 -0.78
N ILE A 63 -4.80 11.38 -1.08
CA ILE A 63 -3.56 10.61 -0.85
C ILE A 63 -2.47 11.02 -1.85
N GLN A 64 -2.86 11.44 -3.06
CA GLN A 64 -1.92 11.97 -4.05
C GLN A 64 -1.47 13.40 -3.75
N ARG A 65 -2.26 14.15 -2.95
CA ARG A 65 -1.88 15.47 -2.46
C ARG A 65 -0.97 15.34 -1.25
N TYR A 66 0.32 15.59 -1.43
CA TYR A 66 1.32 15.61 -0.34
C TYR A 66 0.96 16.54 0.84
N THR A 67 0.08 17.51 0.61
CA THR A 67 -0.44 18.43 1.63
C THR A 67 -1.49 17.80 2.54
N SER A 68 -2.09 16.66 2.18
CA SER A 68 -3.12 16.03 3.01
C SER A 68 -2.53 15.44 4.29
N SER A 69 -3.31 15.50 5.36
CA SER A 69 -2.97 14.89 6.64
C SER A 69 -2.77 13.38 6.49
N LEU A 70 -3.59 12.72 5.67
CA LEU A 70 -3.54 11.29 5.40
C LEU A 70 -2.24 10.89 4.71
N ALA A 71 -1.82 11.58 3.65
CA ALA A 71 -0.57 11.31 2.95
C ALA A 71 0.65 11.45 3.87
N ARG A 72 0.66 12.48 4.74
CA ARG A 72 1.72 12.65 5.75
C ARG A 72 1.72 11.52 6.76
N THR A 73 0.58 11.12 7.30
CA THR A 73 0.54 10.06 8.29
C THR A 73 0.94 8.70 7.71
N ILE A 74 0.49 8.39 6.49
CA ILE A 74 0.91 7.16 5.81
C ILE A 74 2.41 7.19 5.52
N THR A 75 2.97 8.34 5.13
CA THR A 75 4.42 8.52 4.94
C THR A 75 5.19 8.23 6.24
N HIS A 76 4.72 8.75 7.38
CA HIS A 76 5.31 8.44 8.68
C HIS A 76 5.20 6.94 9.02
N LEU A 77 4.06 6.31 8.76
CA LEU A 77 3.87 4.87 8.98
C LEU A 77 4.82 4.02 8.15
N VAL A 78 5.00 4.34 6.86
CA VAL A 78 5.92 3.60 5.98
C VAL A 78 7.36 3.74 6.47
N SER A 79 7.79 4.96 6.77
CA SER A 79 9.16 5.24 7.22
C SER A 79 9.48 4.61 8.59
N ASP A 80 8.50 4.54 9.50
CA ASP A 80 8.69 4.02 10.87
C ASP A 80 8.20 2.56 11.04
N SER A 81 7.73 1.92 9.96
CA SER A 81 7.14 0.57 9.98
C SER A 81 8.04 -0.47 10.65
N ARG A 82 9.35 -0.42 10.38
CA ARG A 82 10.35 -1.33 10.96
C ARG A 82 10.51 -1.16 12.47
N HIS A 83 10.54 0.08 12.95
CA HIS A 83 10.68 0.38 14.37
C HIS A 83 9.40 -0.01 15.13
N SER A 84 8.25 0.27 14.52
CA SER A 84 6.92 -0.04 15.05
C SER A 84 6.48 -1.49 14.83
N LYS A 85 7.31 -2.36 14.24
CA LYS A 85 7.01 -3.77 13.88
C LYS A 85 5.68 -3.92 13.15
N ASN A 86 5.31 -2.94 12.35
CA ASN A 86 4.12 -2.95 11.53
C ASN A 86 4.47 -3.47 10.14
N THR A 87 3.68 -4.42 9.65
CA THR A 87 3.72 -4.85 8.25
C THR A 87 2.64 -4.09 7.49
N LEU A 88 3.03 -3.41 6.42
CA LEU A 88 2.11 -2.63 5.59
C LEU A 88 1.98 -3.29 4.23
N PHE A 89 0.76 -3.47 3.76
CA PHE A 89 0.45 -4.00 2.44
C PHE A 89 -0.41 -2.99 1.68
N PHE A 90 0.10 -2.49 0.55
CA PHE A 90 -0.61 -1.53 -0.29
C PHE A 90 -1.05 -2.21 -1.58
N ILE A 91 -2.32 -2.05 -1.92
CA ILE A 91 -2.93 -2.62 -3.13
C ILE A 91 -3.41 -1.45 -3.98
N ALA A 92 -3.01 -1.45 -5.25
CA ALA A 92 -3.42 -0.46 -6.21
C ALA A 92 -3.48 -1.06 -7.61
N GLN A 93 -4.40 -0.56 -8.42
CA GLN A 93 -4.55 -0.98 -9.81
C GLN A 93 -3.37 -0.53 -10.70
N ARG A 94 -2.74 0.59 -10.37
CA ARG A 94 -1.55 1.10 -11.06
C ARG A 94 -0.50 1.55 -10.04
N PRO A 95 0.80 1.44 -10.35
CA PRO A 95 1.85 1.97 -9.47
C PRO A 95 1.66 3.45 -9.18
N SER A 96 1.34 4.25 -10.20
CA SER A 96 1.11 5.70 -10.08
C SER A 96 0.08 6.11 -9.02
N TYR A 97 -0.83 5.21 -8.65
CA TYR A 97 -1.86 5.44 -7.62
C TYR A 97 -1.35 5.32 -6.19
N LEU A 98 -0.21 4.62 -6.00
CA LEU A 98 0.49 4.62 -4.73
C LEU A 98 1.16 5.98 -4.51
N PHE A 99 1.38 6.36 -3.26
CA PHE A 99 2.25 7.49 -2.97
C PHE A 99 3.71 7.12 -3.24
N LYS A 100 4.49 8.06 -3.77
CA LYS A 100 5.88 7.82 -4.20
C LYS A 100 6.74 7.18 -3.10
N THR A 101 6.53 7.58 -1.84
CA THR A 101 7.27 7.02 -0.70
C THR A 101 7.00 5.53 -0.50
N ALA A 102 5.77 5.03 -0.66
CA ALA A 102 5.49 3.59 -0.58
C ALA A 102 6.21 2.83 -1.69
N ARG A 103 6.15 3.37 -2.91
CA ARG A 103 6.78 2.73 -4.06
C ARG A 103 8.28 2.57 -3.84
N ILE A 104 8.95 3.62 -3.38
CA ILE A 104 10.42 3.60 -3.20
C ILE A 104 10.84 2.83 -1.95
N LEU A 105 10.12 2.94 -0.83
CA LEU A 105 10.51 2.33 0.45
C LEU A 105 9.98 0.91 0.65
N CYS A 106 9.15 0.39 -0.24
CA CYS A 106 8.71 -1.00 -0.16
C CYS A 106 9.92 -1.95 -0.25
N HIS A 107 9.81 -3.07 0.48
CA HIS A 107 10.81 -4.14 0.45
C HIS A 107 10.46 -5.21 -0.60
N VAL A 108 9.16 -5.43 -0.81
CA VAL A 108 8.62 -6.44 -1.73
C VAL A 108 7.61 -5.77 -2.64
N ILE A 109 7.69 -6.07 -3.94
CA ILE A 109 6.76 -5.61 -4.97
C ILE A 109 6.12 -6.85 -5.59
N VAL A 110 4.80 -6.84 -5.72
CA VAL A 110 4.04 -7.90 -6.39
C VAL A 110 3.35 -7.30 -7.59
N ILE A 111 3.62 -7.86 -8.78
CA ILE A 111 3.10 -7.38 -10.06
C ILE A 111 2.20 -8.45 -10.64
N GLY A 112 0.93 -8.13 -10.84
CA GLY A 112 -0.01 -8.95 -11.61
C GLY A 112 -0.23 -8.40 -13.01
N THR A 113 -0.98 -9.13 -13.83
CA THR A 113 -1.36 -8.72 -15.19
C THR A 113 -2.33 -7.54 -15.20
N GLY A 114 -2.37 -6.78 -16.30
CA GLY A 114 -3.40 -5.76 -16.55
C GLY A 114 -2.94 -4.31 -16.35
N ILE A 115 -1.64 -4.10 -16.16
CA ILE A 115 -0.99 -2.78 -16.17
C ILE A 115 -0.21 -2.56 -17.48
N SER A 116 0.12 -1.31 -17.79
CA SER A 116 0.79 -0.95 -19.05
C SER A 116 2.32 -1.07 -18.97
N ASP A 117 3.00 -1.14 -20.12
CA ASP A 117 4.47 -1.13 -20.19
C ASP A 117 5.07 0.12 -19.51
N ASN A 118 4.39 1.26 -19.57
CA ASN A 118 4.78 2.47 -18.85
C ASN A 118 4.73 2.30 -17.33
N ASP A 119 3.76 1.54 -16.82
CA ASP A 119 3.67 1.22 -15.41
C ASP A 119 4.84 0.31 -14.98
N ILE A 120 5.23 -0.66 -15.83
CA ILE A 120 6.39 -1.53 -15.60
C ILE A 120 7.69 -0.73 -15.60
N LYS A 121 7.86 0.17 -16.57
CA LYS A 121 9.01 1.08 -16.65
C LYS A 121 9.11 1.95 -15.40
N GLN A 122 7.99 2.51 -14.93
CA GLN A 122 7.96 3.26 -13.67
C GLN A 122 8.41 2.42 -12.48
N ILE A 123 7.94 1.17 -12.36
CA ILE A 123 8.35 0.27 -11.26
C ILE A 123 9.88 0.08 -11.30
N TYR A 124 10.43 -0.16 -12.48
CA TYR A 124 11.87 -0.35 -12.67
C TYR A 124 12.68 0.91 -12.31
N ASP A 125 12.31 2.06 -12.88
CA ASP A 125 13.01 3.34 -12.68
C ASP A 125 13.02 3.78 -11.22
N GLU A 126 11.95 3.53 -10.47
CA GLU A 126 11.85 3.95 -9.07
C GLU A 126 12.49 2.96 -8.08
N ASN A 127 12.75 1.71 -8.47
CA ASN A 127 13.18 0.67 -7.54
C ASN A 127 14.51 -0.01 -7.84
N HIS A 128 15.04 0.13 -9.06
CA HIS A 128 16.30 -0.46 -9.53
C HIS A 128 16.55 -1.90 -9.04
N ILE A 129 16.21 -2.86 -9.88
CA ILE A 129 16.31 -4.29 -9.55
C ILE A 129 17.64 -4.80 -10.11
N ASN A 130 18.66 -5.08 -9.29
CA ASN A 130 19.98 -5.41 -9.84
C ASN A 130 20.02 -6.74 -10.62
N THR A 131 19.02 -7.60 -10.44
CA THR A 131 18.93 -8.92 -11.08
C THR A 131 18.13 -8.94 -12.38
N LEU A 132 17.47 -7.85 -12.73
CA LEU A 132 16.64 -7.73 -13.94
C LEU A 132 16.85 -6.35 -14.51
N ASN A 133 17.21 -6.22 -15.78
CA ASN A 133 17.15 -4.92 -16.44
C ASN A 133 15.71 -4.57 -16.89
N GLU A 134 15.49 -3.36 -17.39
CA GLU A 134 14.17 -2.88 -17.81
C GLU A 134 13.55 -3.77 -18.90
N GLU A 135 14.33 -4.09 -19.94
CA GLU A 135 13.87 -4.89 -21.08
C GLU A 135 13.50 -6.31 -20.65
N GLU A 136 14.33 -6.93 -19.80
CA GLU A 136 14.07 -8.25 -19.22
C GLU A 136 12.79 -8.26 -18.41
N LEU A 137 12.55 -7.21 -17.60
CA LEU A 137 11.33 -7.10 -16.80
C LEU A 137 10.09 -6.97 -17.69
N ILE A 138 10.15 -6.17 -18.76
CA ILE A 138 9.04 -6.00 -19.72
C ILE A 138 8.77 -7.31 -20.45
N VAL A 139 9.80 -8.00 -20.94
CA VAL A 139 9.66 -9.30 -21.59
C VAL A 139 9.04 -10.31 -20.63
N LEU A 140 9.53 -10.38 -19.39
CA LEU A 140 9.00 -11.28 -18.37
C LEU A 140 7.53 -10.99 -18.08
N TYR A 141 7.19 -9.72 -17.90
CA TYR A 141 5.82 -9.28 -17.66
C TYR A 141 4.89 -9.69 -18.80
N ASN A 142 5.32 -9.53 -20.04
CA ASN A 142 4.53 -9.92 -21.22
C ASN A 142 4.30 -11.44 -21.35
N THR A 143 5.02 -12.27 -20.58
CA THR A 143 4.75 -13.72 -20.50
C THR A 143 3.76 -14.13 -19.41
N LEU A 144 3.40 -13.22 -18.50
CA LEU A 144 2.49 -13.53 -17.39
C LEU A 144 1.08 -13.83 -17.90
N ARG A 145 0.51 -14.91 -17.36
CA ARG A 145 -0.90 -15.27 -17.56
C ARG A 145 -1.76 -14.73 -16.42
N GLN A 146 -3.07 -14.77 -16.62
CA GLN A 146 -4.03 -14.42 -15.58
C GLN A 146 -3.77 -15.25 -14.31
N TYR A 147 -3.73 -14.56 -13.16
CA TYR A 147 -3.41 -15.11 -11.83
C TYR A 147 -1.94 -15.49 -11.58
N GLU A 148 -1.05 -15.28 -12.53
CA GLU A 148 0.38 -15.34 -12.28
C GLU A 148 0.88 -13.99 -11.75
N LEU A 149 1.96 -14.03 -10.98
CA LEU A 149 2.54 -12.85 -10.33
C LEU A 149 4.05 -12.85 -10.48
N ILE A 150 4.64 -11.67 -10.73
CA ILE A 150 6.06 -11.44 -10.45
C ILE A 150 6.17 -10.92 -9.02
N ILE A 151 7.05 -11.52 -8.22
CA ILE A 151 7.39 -11.06 -6.88
C ILE A 151 8.84 -10.60 -6.92
N ILE A 152 9.08 -9.32 -6.65
CA ILE A 152 10.42 -8.74 -6.54
C ILE A 152 10.70 -8.47 -5.07
N ASN A 153 11.72 -9.12 -4.52
CA ASN A 153 12.23 -8.82 -3.19
C ASN A 153 13.51 -7.97 -3.31
N LYS A 154 13.37 -6.67 -3.02
CA LYS A 154 14.48 -5.71 -3.06
C LYS A 154 15.51 -5.94 -1.96
N TYR A 155 15.06 -6.44 -0.80
CA TYR A 155 15.94 -6.70 0.34
C TYR A 155 16.90 -7.87 0.06
N GLU A 156 16.37 -8.94 -0.55
CA GLU A 156 17.16 -10.11 -0.93
C GLU A 156 17.76 -9.99 -2.33
N ASN A 157 17.45 -8.90 -3.04
CA ASN A 157 17.87 -8.66 -4.42
C ASN A 157 17.59 -9.87 -5.32
N ARG A 158 16.35 -10.37 -5.28
CA ARG A 158 15.88 -11.50 -6.08
C ARG A 158 14.47 -11.28 -6.57
N PHE A 159 14.09 -12.00 -7.62
CA PHE A 159 12.70 -12.07 -8.06
C PHE A 159 12.27 -13.52 -8.25
N GLU A 160 10.97 -13.75 -8.14
CA GLU A 160 10.31 -15.04 -8.30
C GLU A 160 9.06 -14.84 -9.16
N ILE A 161 8.66 -15.88 -9.89
CA ILE A 161 7.41 -15.88 -10.64
C ILE A 161 6.50 -16.92 -10.00
N LEU A 162 5.40 -16.46 -9.43
CA LEU A 162 4.35 -17.33 -8.95
C LEU A 162 3.48 -17.72 -10.14
N ARG A 163 3.65 -18.95 -10.62
CA ARG A 163 2.79 -19.51 -11.66
C ARG A 163 1.69 -20.35 -11.03
N LYS A 164 0.52 -20.33 -11.64
CA LYS A 164 -0.54 -21.25 -11.26
C LYS A 164 -0.17 -22.62 -11.81
N ASP A 165 0.08 -23.59 -10.94
CA ASP A 165 0.16 -24.98 -11.34
C ASP A 165 -1.18 -25.35 -12.00
N LEU A 166 -1.11 -25.75 -13.27
CA LEU A 166 -2.27 -26.17 -14.07
C LEU A 166 -2.77 -27.54 -13.62
#